data_AF-A0A2V1NCH5-F1
#
_entry.id   AF-A0A2V1NCH5-F1
#
_cell.length_a   1.000
_cell.length_b   1.000
_cell.length_c   1.000
_cell.angle_alpha   90.00
_cell.angle_beta   90.00
_cell.angle_gamma   90.00
#
_symmetry.space_group_name_H-M   'P 1'
#
loop_
_entity.id
_entity.type
_entity.pdbx_description
1 polymer ?
#
loop_
_entity_poly.entity_id
_entity_poly.type
_entity_poly.pdbx_seq_one_letter_code
_entity_poly.pdbx_strand_id
1 'polypeptide(L)'
;MTTIDTTAITVVLPEPFDPRWSRLPGIRVDGPRITIDPAEYFFRFESNTWLVADWELVKAQLLDVEETTESAVEQLALDFIRAHAESTSDAARVLATAYEVYAYLFRDEHLTGLGLPQITADHLRMLREAATLMALNKVELDGHISNVGPCWFFPAATSVVFDLDDETGGMLDEVYHGGWFNEHRRIESVKAHAALGGRLVHGCQSVPDQTGGVVAPYGASMADFRDDLAAFKAGWIEQVRTHRVNPAA
;
A
#
# COMPACT_ATOMS: atom_id res chain seq x y z
N MET A 1 -4.50 -13.55 -25.44
CA MET A 1 -3.60 -13.18 -24.32
C MET A 1 -2.84 -11.96 -24.75
N THR A 2 -3.11 -10.82 -24.13
CA THR A 2 -2.26 -9.63 -24.24
C THR A 2 -1.00 -9.93 -23.43
N THR A 3 0.18 -9.81 -24.02
CA THR A 3 1.44 -9.98 -23.29
C THR A 3 1.61 -8.79 -22.36
N ILE A 4 1.73 -9.03 -21.07
CA ILE A 4 1.92 -7.98 -20.06
C ILE A 4 3.38 -7.52 -20.14
N ASP A 5 3.57 -6.21 -20.12
CA ASP A 5 4.90 -5.62 -20.10
C ASP A 5 5.58 -5.95 -18.76
N THR A 6 6.68 -6.69 -18.84
CA THR A 6 7.51 -7.10 -17.70
C THR A 6 8.82 -6.31 -17.64
N THR A 7 8.90 -5.20 -18.39
CA THR A 7 10.02 -4.27 -18.31
C THR A 7 10.19 -3.78 -16.87
N ALA A 8 11.44 -3.69 -16.42
CA ALA A 8 11.76 -3.22 -15.09
C ALA A 8 11.14 -1.84 -14.81
N ILE A 9 10.39 -1.74 -13.72
CA ILE A 9 9.81 -0.50 -13.22
C ILE A 9 10.93 0.29 -12.55
N THR A 10 11.16 1.55 -12.92
CA THR A 10 12.17 2.39 -12.29
C THR A 10 11.58 3.73 -11.90
N VAL A 11 11.76 4.12 -10.65
CA VAL A 11 11.30 5.41 -10.11
C VAL A 11 12.43 6.06 -9.32
N VAL A 12 12.46 7.40 -9.31
CA VAL A 12 13.31 8.19 -8.41
C VAL A 12 12.39 8.92 -7.45
N LEU A 13 12.50 8.62 -6.16
CA LEU A 13 11.66 9.18 -5.11
C LEU A 13 12.37 10.35 -4.41
N PRO A 14 11.64 11.25 -3.72
CA PRO A 14 12.23 12.37 -3.00
C PRO A 14 13.25 11.98 -1.93
N GLU A 15 13.02 10.86 -1.23
CA GLU A 15 13.91 10.33 -0.19
C GLU A 15 14.40 8.91 -0.54
N PRO A 16 15.61 8.53 -0.07
CA PRO A 16 16.12 7.18 -0.26
C PRO A 16 15.32 6.16 0.56
N PHE A 17 15.02 5.01 -0.06
CA PHE A 17 14.50 3.85 0.66
C PHE A 17 15.63 3.15 1.41
N ASP A 18 15.26 2.35 2.41
CA ASP A 18 16.24 1.49 3.07
C ASP A 18 16.84 0.49 2.08
N PRO A 19 18.18 0.39 1.95
CA PRO A 19 18.79 -0.53 0.99
C PRO A 19 18.45 -2.00 1.25
N ARG A 20 18.02 -2.34 2.48
CA ARG A 20 17.57 -3.69 2.85
C ARG A 20 16.32 -4.14 2.12
N TRP A 21 15.56 -3.26 1.45
CA TRP A 21 14.49 -3.66 0.55
C TRP A 21 14.97 -4.61 -0.56
N SER A 22 16.26 -4.52 -0.93
CA SER A 22 16.90 -5.45 -1.88
C SER A 22 17.05 -6.89 -1.35
N ARG A 23 16.65 -7.18 -0.11
CA ARG A 23 16.53 -8.55 0.43
C ARG A 23 15.33 -9.30 -0.20
N LEU A 24 14.31 -8.58 -0.65
CA LEU A 24 13.18 -9.15 -1.37
C LEU A 24 13.51 -9.32 -2.86
N PRO A 25 13.12 -10.42 -3.51
CA PRO A 25 13.36 -10.66 -4.93
C PRO A 25 12.83 -9.54 -5.83
N GLY A 26 13.52 -9.29 -6.94
CA GLY A 26 13.13 -8.29 -7.91
C GLY A 26 13.30 -6.83 -7.47
N ILE A 27 13.66 -6.52 -6.23
CA ILE A 27 13.86 -5.13 -5.77
C ILE A 27 15.34 -4.77 -5.76
N ARG A 28 15.68 -3.59 -6.30
CA ARG A 28 16.97 -2.95 -6.15
C ARG A 28 16.80 -1.51 -5.69
N VAL A 29 17.51 -1.13 -4.64
CA VAL A 29 17.56 0.25 -4.13
C VAL A 29 18.95 0.84 -4.33
N ASP A 30 19.02 2.03 -4.93
CA ASP A 30 20.23 2.82 -5.13
C ASP A 30 19.95 4.29 -4.75
N GLY A 31 20.09 4.58 -3.46
CA GLY A 31 19.68 5.86 -2.87
C GLY A 31 18.19 6.13 -3.13
N PRO A 32 17.83 7.26 -3.78
CA PRO A 32 16.43 7.58 -4.12
C PRO A 32 15.88 6.77 -5.29
N ARG A 33 16.71 6.03 -6.03
CA ARG A 33 16.26 5.21 -7.16
C ARG A 33 15.85 3.83 -6.68
N ILE A 34 14.64 3.42 -7.06
CA ILE A 34 14.15 2.05 -6.91
C ILE A 34 13.96 1.45 -8.30
N THR A 35 14.42 0.21 -8.46
CA THR A 35 14.13 -0.61 -9.63
C THR A 35 13.44 -1.89 -9.17
N ILE A 36 12.34 -2.25 -9.82
CA ILE A 36 11.56 -3.46 -9.57
C ILE A 36 11.51 -4.28 -10.85
N ASP A 37 11.98 -5.52 -10.83
CA ASP A 37 11.73 -6.52 -11.86
C ASP A 37 10.36 -7.17 -11.58
N PRO A 38 9.32 -6.92 -12.41
CA PRO A 38 7.99 -7.48 -12.17
C PRO A 38 7.97 -9.01 -12.17
N ALA A 39 8.85 -9.66 -12.94
CA ALA A 39 8.86 -11.11 -13.06
C ALA A 39 9.40 -11.80 -11.81
N GLU A 40 10.24 -11.12 -11.03
CA GLU A 40 10.76 -11.62 -9.76
C GLU A 40 9.97 -11.10 -8.54
N TYR A 41 9.45 -9.87 -8.61
CA TYR A 41 8.79 -9.23 -7.48
C TYR A 41 7.37 -9.76 -7.24
N PHE A 42 6.56 -9.91 -8.29
CA PHE A 42 5.15 -10.28 -8.12
C PHE A 42 4.97 -11.80 -8.03
N PHE A 43 4.10 -12.25 -7.11
CA PHE A 43 3.58 -13.62 -7.14
C PHE A 43 2.58 -13.82 -8.28
N ARG A 44 1.85 -12.75 -8.60
CA ARG A 44 0.88 -12.68 -9.69
C ARG A 44 0.92 -11.27 -10.27
N PHE A 45 1.02 -11.15 -11.58
CA PHE A 45 1.01 -9.87 -12.29
C PHE A 45 0.24 -10.02 -13.60
N GLU A 46 -1.04 -9.66 -13.55
CA GLU A 46 -2.01 -9.87 -14.63
C GLU A 46 -2.53 -8.55 -15.23
N SER A 47 -2.24 -7.43 -14.58
CA SER A 47 -2.65 -6.11 -15.05
C SER A 47 -1.52 -5.09 -14.90
N ASN A 48 -1.18 -4.39 -15.99
CA ASN A 48 -0.23 -3.28 -15.96
C ASN A 48 -0.93 -1.92 -16.05
N THR A 49 -2.17 -1.82 -15.54
CA THR A 49 -2.90 -0.55 -15.49
C THR A 49 -3.42 -0.27 -14.09
N TRP A 50 -3.28 0.98 -13.67
CA TRP A 50 -3.76 1.50 -12.39
C TRP A 50 -4.54 2.79 -12.62
N LEU A 51 -5.45 3.09 -11.70
CA LEU A 51 -6.18 4.35 -11.69
C LEU A 51 -5.44 5.34 -10.79
N VAL A 52 -5.06 6.50 -11.31
CA VAL A 52 -4.29 7.51 -10.58
C VAL A 52 -4.92 8.89 -10.79
N ALA A 53 -5.02 9.68 -9.73
CA ALA A 53 -5.31 11.12 -9.81
C ALA A 53 -4.09 11.92 -9.35
N ASP A 54 -3.99 13.17 -9.81
CA ASP A 54 -2.91 14.06 -9.41
C ASP A 54 -2.98 14.38 -7.91
N TRP A 55 -1.88 14.11 -7.20
CA TRP A 55 -1.75 14.39 -5.78
C TRP A 55 -1.92 15.89 -5.45
N GLU A 56 -1.42 16.78 -6.31
CA GLU A 56 -1.58 18.23 -6.10
C GLU A 56 -3.05 18.66 -6.17
N LEU A 57 -3.85 18.02 -7.03
CA LEU A 57 -5.29 18.24 -7.07
C LEU A 57 -5.98 17.70 -5.84
N VAL A 58 -5.59 16.52 -5.34
CA VAL A 58 -6.13 15.96 -4.09
C VAL A 58 -5.86 16.91 -2.92
N LYS A 59 -4.64 17.43 -2.79
CA LYS A 59 -4.30 18.44 -1.77
C LYS A 59 -5.14 19.69 -1.90
N ALA A 60 -5.25 20.24 -3.11
CA ALA A 60 -5.91 21.52 -3.34
C ALA A 60 -7.44 21.47 -3.24
N GLN A 61 -8.06 20.32 -3.54
CA GLN A 61 -9.51 20.23 -3.76
C GLN A 61 -10.23 19.17 -2.93
N LEU A 62 -9.53 18.27 -2.23
CA LEU A 62 -10.18 17.19 -1.49
C LEU A 62 -9.78 17.11 -0.01
N LEU A 63 -8.49 17.27 0.34
CA LEU A 63 -8.01 17.05 1.72
C LEU A 63 -8.78 17.89 2.75
N ASP A 64 -8.98 19.18 2.47
CA ASP A 64 -9.61 20.13 3.39
C ASP A 64 -11.15 20.20 3.27
N VAL A 65 -11.77 19.40 2.38
CA VAL A 65 -13.24 19.42 2.20
C VAL A 65 -13.93 18.68 3.32
N GLU A 66 -14.83 19.34 4.05
CA GLU A 66 -15.58 18.70 5.14
C GLU A 66 -16.72 17.84 4.63
N GLU A 67 -17.01 16.75 5.36
CA GLU A 67 -18.21 15.94 5.16
C GLU A 67 -19.47 16.78 5.43
N THR A 68 -20.53 16.56 4.66
CA THR A 68 -21.83 17.22 4.89
C THR A 68 -22.91 16.18 5.14
N THR A 69 -24.10 16.63 5.55
CA THR A 69 -25.28 15.77 5.71
C THR A 69 -25.73 15.09 4.41
N GLU A 70 -25.25 15.55 3.26
CA GLU A 70 -25.58 15.05 1.93
C GLU A 70 -24.45 14.23 1.30
N SER A 71 -23.21 14.32 1.80
CA SER A 71 -22.05 13.71 1.15
C SER A 71 -21.05 13.23 2.18
N ALA A 72 -21.05 11.91 2.39
CA ALA A 72 -20.08 11.23 3.23
C ALA A 72 -18.65 11.34 2.66
N VAL A 73 -17.62 11.18 3.50
CA VAL A 73 -16.22 11.27 3.03
C VAL A 73 -15.90 10.29 1.90
N GLU A 74 -16.44 9.07 1.94
CA GLU A 74 -16.27 8.08 0.87
C GLU A 74 -16.95 8.52 -0.44
N GLN A 75 -18.08 9.24 -0.35
CA GLN A 75 -18.77 9.77 -1.52
C GLN A 75 -17.97 10.91 -2.16
N LEU A 76 -17.41 11.82 -1.33
CA LEU A 76 -16.51 12.88 -1.80
C LEU A 76 -15.29 12.31 -2.54
N ALA A 77 -14.64 11.29 -1.97
CA ALA A 77 -13.51 10.63 -2.60
C ALA A 77 -13.90 9.94 -3.92
N LEU A 78 -15.03 9.23 -3.95
CA LEU A 78 -15.52 8.55 -5.15
C LEU A 78 -15.83 9.54 -6.29
N ASP A 79 -16.48 10.65 -5.98
CA ASP A 79 -16.80 11.67 -6.98
C ASP A 79 -15.55 12.38 -7.49
N PHE A 80 -14.57 12.63 -6.61
CA PHE A 80 -13.26 13.13 -7.02
C PHE A 80 -12.54 12.18 -7.98
N ILE A 81 -12.50 10.88 -7.65
CA ILE A 81 -11.89 9.85 -8.52
C ILE A 81 -12.57 9.82 -9.89
N ARG A 82 -13.91 9.86 -9.94
CA ARG A 82 -14.66 9.89 -11.20
C ARG A 82 -14.35 11.12 -12.06
N ALA A 83 -14.11 12.26 -11.41
CA ALA A 83 -13.86 13.52 -12.10
C ALA A 83 -12.40 13.67 -12.57
N HIS A 84 -11.43 13.10 -11.85
CA HIS A 84 -10.01 13.45 -12.00
C HIS A 84 -9.06 12.28 -12.21
N ALA A 85 -9.47 11.05 -11.92
CA ALA A 85 -8.57 9.91 -12.05
C ALA A 85 -8.53 9.38 -13.50
N GLU A 86 -7.35 8.94 -13.91
CA GLU A 86 -7.11 8.36 -15.23
C GLU A 86 -6.38 7.03 -15.12
N SER A 87 -6.63 6.14 -16.09
CA SER A 87 -5.92 4.88 -16.19
C SER A 87 -4.51 5.12 -16.74
N THR A 88 -3.51 4.55 -16.08
CA THR A 88 -2.09 4.66 -16.47
C THR A 88 -1.42 3.30 -16.45
N SER A 89 -0.52 3.05 -17.41
CA SER A 89 0.43 1.93 -17.36
C SER A 89 1.82 2.32 -16.86
N ASP A 90 2.01 3.59 -16.53
CA ASP A 90 3.25 4.07 -15.93
C ASP A 90 3.29 3.74 -14.44
N ALA A 91 3.89 2.61 -14.09
CA ALA A 91 4.07 2.18 -12.71
C ALA A 91 5.02 3.11 -11.92
N ALA A 92 5.93 3.84 -12.57
CA ALA A 92 6.79 4.80 -11.88
C ALA A 92 5.96 6.00 -11.38
N ARG A 93 4.98 6.44 -12.18
CA ARG A 93 3.99 7.42 -11.74
C ARG A 93 3.15 6.92 -10.56
N VAL A 94 2.71 5.67 -10.58
CA VAL A 94 1.96 5.06 -9.46
C VAL A 94 2.79 5.11 -8.17
N LEU A 95 4.06 4.68 -8.23
CA LEU A 95 4.97 4.70 -7.08
C LEU A 95 5.26 6.13 -6.59
N ALA A 96 5.46 7.09 -7.50
CA ALA A 96 5.69 8.48 -7.13
C ALA A 96 4.47 9.10 -6.42
N THR A 97 3.27 8.88 -6.95
CA THR A 97 2.02 9.32 -6.31
C THR A 97 1.84 8.61 -4.96
N ALA A 98 2.12 7.32 -4.88
CA ALA A 98 1.99 6.55 -3.64
C ALA A 98 2.95 7.07 -2.56
N TYR A 99 4.18 7.39 -2.91
CA TYR A 99 5.14 8.00 -1.99
C TYR A 99 4.57 9.28 -1.38
N GLU A 100 4.02 10.18 -2.19
CA GLU A 100 3.44 11.44 -1.71
C GLU A 100 2.25 11.20 -0.76
N VAL A 101 1.34 10.28 -1.13
CA VAL A 101 0.19 9.89 -0.30
C VAL A 101 0.65 9.36 1.04
N TYR A 102 1.60 8.43 1.06
CA TYR A 102 2.05 7.80 2.30
C TYR A 102 2.98 8.70 3.10
N ALA A 103 3.76 9.59 2.47
CA ALA A 103 4.47 10.67 3.13
C ALA A 103 3.51 11.58 3.91
N TYR A 104 2.38 11.94 3.31
CA TYR A 104 1.33 12.68 4.00
C TYR A 104 0.70 11.87 5.13
N LEU A 105 0.32 10.62 4.89
CA LEU A 105 -0.40 9.81 5.89
C LEU A 105 0.46 9.43 7.09
N PHE A 106 1.75 9.16 6.88
CA PHE A 106 2.70 8.74 7.92
C PHE A 106 3.75 9.84 8.19
N ARG A 107 3.31 11.09 8.23
CA ARG A 107 4.11 12.24 8.66
C ARG A 107 4.35 12.26 10.17
N ASP A 108 5.50 12.75 10.59
CA ASP A 108 5.99 12.67 11.97
C ASP A 108 5.09 13.42 12.96
N GLU A 109 4.35 14.45 12.52
CA GLU A 109 3.41 15.21 13.34
C GLU A 109 2.36 14.31 14.01
N HIS A 110 2.02 13.19 13.37
CA HIS A 110 1.05 12.24 13.88
C HIS A 110 1.53 11.42 15.08
N LEU A 111 2.84 11.35 15.33
CA LEU A 111 3.38 10.69 16.52
C LEU A 111 2.81 11.29 17.80
N THR A 112 2.59 12.61 17.81
CA THR A 112 2.10 13.36 18.98
C THR A 112 0.65 13.02 19.37
N GLY A 113 -0.11 12.30 18.54
CA GLY A 113 -1.50 11.91 18.83
C GLY A 113 -1.77 10.40 18.75
N LEU A 114 -0.74 9.58 18.47
CA LEU A 114 -0.93 8.16 18.18
C LEU A 114 -1.25 7.31 19.43
N GLY A 115 -0.87 7.77 20.62
CA GLY A 115 -1.07 7.02 21.86
C GLY A 115 -0.20 5.76 21.99
N LEU A 116 0.76 5.56 21.07
CA LEU A 116 1.69 4.44 21.03
C LEU A 116 3.14 4.94 21.18
N PRO A 117 3.66 5.12 22.41
CA PRO A 117 4.99 5.70 22.65
C PRO A 117 6.14 4.86 22.07
N GLN A 118 5.91 3.59 21.73
CA GLN A 118 6.86 2.71 21.08
C GLN A 118 6.98 2.95 19.56
N ILE A 119 6.03 3.67 18.95
CA ILE A 119 6.10 4.05 17.54
C ILE A 119 6.99 5.28 17.39
N THR A 120 7.88 5.24 16.42
CA THR A 120 8.91 6.28 16.18
C THR A 120 8.81 6.80 14.75
N ALA A 121 9.56 7.85 14.43
CA ALA A 121 9.68 8.35 13.06
C ALA A 121 10.23 7.28 12.11
N ASP A 122 11.14 6.42 12.57
CA ASP A 122 11.65 5.29 11.79
C ASP A 122 10.56 4.28 11.45
N HIS A 123 9.66 3.99 12.38
CA HIS A 123 8.52 3.12 12.13
C HIS A 123 7.54 3.72 11.11
N LEU A 124 7.29 5.03 11.19
CA LEU A 124 6.48 5.72 10.18
C LEU A 124 7.17 5.70 8.81
N ARG A 125 8.48 5.86 8.74
CA ARG A 125 9.25 5.69 7.50
C ARG A 125 9.11 4.28 6.92
N MET A 126 9.22 3.23 7.74
CA MET A 126 9.01 1.84 7.28
C MET A 126 7.61 1.66 6.66
N LEU A 127 6.59 2.25 7.28
CA LEU A 127 5.22 2.25 6.75
C LEU A 127 5.13 2.98 5.40
N ARG A 128 5.76 4.16 5.27
CA ARG A 128 5.82 4.89 3.99
C ARG A 128 6.41 4.05 2.89
N GLU A 129 7.57 3.45 3.15
CA GLU A 129 8.31 2.66 2.16
C GLU A 129 7.51 1.42 1.72
N ALA A 130 6.99 0.65 2.68
CA ALA A 130 6.22 -0.54 2.37
C ALA A 130 4.93 -0.21 1.64
N ALA A 131 4.18 0.80 2.10
CA ALA A 131 2.92 1.19 1.51
C ALA A 131 3.09 1.73 0.09
N THR A 132 4.20 2.44 -0.19
CA THR A 132 4.54 2.87 -1.55
C THR A 132 4.62 1.67 -2.51
N LEU A 133 5.27 0.58 -2.10
CA LEU A 133 5.36 -0.65 -2.90
C LEU A 133 4.03 -1.41 -2.96
N MET A 134 3.20 -1.31 -1.91
CA MET A 134 1.85 -1.90 -1.90
C MET A 134 0.92 -1.28 -2.94
N ALA A 135 1.15 -0.03 -3.36
CA ALA A 135 0.32 0.64 -4.37
C ALA A 135 0.33 -0.04 -5.75
N LEU A 136 1.32 -0.92 -6.02
CA LEU A 136 1.35 -1.71 -7.25
C LEU A 136 0.44 -2.94 -7.21
N ASN A 137 0.05 -3.37 -6.01
CA ASN A 137 -0.92 -4.45 -5.85
C ASN A 137 -2.29 -4.01 -6.37
N LYS A 138 -3.10 -4.96 -6.84
CA LYS A 138 -4.35 -4.63 -7.50
C LYS A 138 -5.41 -5.70 -7.30
N VAL A 139 -6.61 -5.24 -6.95
CA VAL A 139 -7.85 -6.00 -6.97
C VAL A 139 -8.76 -5.39 -8.00
N GLU A 140 -9.29 -6.23 -8.89
CA GLU A 140 -10.25 -5.84 -9.91
C GLU A 140 -11.67 -5.74 -9.32
N LEU A 141 -12.60 -5.16 -10.08
CA LEU A 141 -13.97 -4.91 -9.60
C LEU A 141 -14.76 -6.21 -9.30
N ASP A 142 -14.41 -7.30 -9.96
CA ASP A 142 -14.98 -8.62 -9.69
C ASP A 142 -14.35 -9.30 -8.46
N GLY A 143 -13.43 -8.63 -7.76
CA GLY A 143 -12.74 -9.15 -6.58
C GLY A 143 -11.46 -9.93 -6.90
N HIS A 144 -11.17 -10.22 -8.17
CA HIS A 144 -9.95 -10.94 -8.56
C HIS A 144 -8.68 -10.15 -8.20
N ILE A 145 -7.72 -10.80 -7.54
CA ILE A 145 -6.42 -10.18 -7.25
C ILE A 145 -5.57 -10.29 -8.52
N SER A 146 -5.49 -9.24 -9.34
CA SER A 146 -4.70 -9.29 -10.58
C SER A 146 -3.20 -9.10 -10.33
N ASN A 147 -2.83 -8.31 -9.32
CA ASN A 147 -1.44 -8.05 -8.97
C ASN A 147 -1.19 -8.24 -7.46
N VAL A 148 -0.16 -8.99 -7.10
CA VAL A 148 0.25 -9.16 -5.70
C VAL A 148 1.74 -9.41 -5.55
N GLY A 149 2.40 -8.58 -4.75
CA GLY A 149 3.80 -8.71 -4.37
C GLY A 149 3.98 -8.86 -2.85
N PRO A 150 5.22 -9.10 -2.38
CA PRO A 150 5.57 -9.33 -0.98
C PRO A 150 4.99 -8.32 0.01
N CYS A 151 4.96 -7.04 -0.35
CA CYS A 151 4.52 -5.96 0.54
C CYS A 151 3.02 -6.03 0.87
N TRP A 152 2.23 -6.82 0.13
CA TRP A 152 0.87 -7.16 0.52
C TRP A 152 0.83 -7.77 1.93
N PHE A 153 1.83 -8.60 2.25
CA PHE A 153 1.99 -9.26 3.54
C PHE A 153 2.92 -8.41 4.41
N PHE A 154 2.45 -7.24 4.81
CA PHE A 154 3.26 -6.21 5.45
C PHE A 154 4.10 -6.75 6.64
N PRO A 155 3.56 -7.51 7.61
CA PRO A 155 4.36 -8.09 8.69
C PRO A 155 5.45 -9.04 8.18
N ALA A 156 5.14 -9.88 7.18
CA ALA A 156 6.12 -10.79 6.60
C ALA A 156 7.24 -10.02 5.87
N ALA A 157 6.90 -9.05 5.03
CA ALA A 157 7.87 -8.26 4.27
C ALA A 157 8.78 -7.44 5.20
N THR A 158 8.22 -6.76 6.20
CA THR A 158 9.00 -5.97 7.16
C THR A 158 9.85 -6.84 8.10
N SER A 159 9.44 -8.08 8.41
CA SER A 159 10.29 -9.03 9.12
C SER A 159 11.55 -9.42 8.32
N VAL A 160 11.47 -9.44 6.99
CA VAL A 160 12.61 -9.72 6.09
C VAL A 160 13.49 -8.49 5.93
N VAL A 161 12.88 -7.33 5.69
CA VAL A 161 13.59 -6.10 5.33
C VAL A 161 14.19 -5.42 6.56
N PHE A 162 13.44 -5.32 7.65
CA PHE A 162 13.81 -4.56 8.84
C PHE A 162 14.10 -5.42 10.06
N ASP A 163 14.02 -6.75 9.93
CA ASP A 163 14.26 -7.70 11.00
C ASP A 163 13.25 -7.57 12.16
N LEU A 164 12.04 -7.04 11.88
CA LEU A 164 10.98 -6.91 12.89
C LEU A 164 10.52 -8.27 13.41
N ASP A 165 10.21 -8.33 14.70
CA ASP A 165 9.46 -9.44 15.28
C ASP A 165 7.97 -9.35 14.94
N ASP A 166 7.25 -10.45 15.16
CA ASP A 166 5.82 -10.55 14.82
C ASP A 166 4.97 -9.55 15.63
N GLU A 167 5.37 -9.22 16.86
CA GLU A 167 4.68 -8.26 17.72
C GLU A 167 4.77 -6.85 17.14
N THR A 168 5.98 -6.40 16.82
CA THR A 168 6.22 -5.08 16.23
C THR A 168 5.61 -4.99 14.83
N GLY A 169 5.76 -6.04 14.01
CA GLY A 169 5.16 -6.12 12.68
C GLY A 169 3.63 -6.00 12.72
N GLY A 170 2.97 -6.75 13.62
CA GLY A 170 1.52 -6.69 13.80
C GLY A 170 1.04 -5.34 14.35
N MET A 171 1.80 -4.73 15.27
CA MET A 171 1.49 -3.39 15.75
C MET A 171 1.55 -2.34 14.63
N LEU A 172 2.58 -2.40 13.77
CA LEU A 172 2.71 -1.48 12.64
C LEU A 172 1.63 -1.71 11.58
N ASP A 173 1.26 -2.96 11.33
CA ASP A 173 0.14 -3.30 10.46
C ASP A 173 -1.17 -2.67 10.98
N GLU A 174 -1.40 -2.72 12.29
CA GLU A 174 -2.55 -2.07 12.91
C GLU A 174 -2.49 -0.53 12.81
N VAL A 175 -1.30 0.08 12.86
CA VAL A 175 -1.13 1.52 12.59
C VAL A 175 -1.47 1.84 11.12
N TYR A 176 -1.14 0.97 10.17
CA TYR A 176 -1.51 1.14 8.75
C TYR A 176 -3.03 1.02 8.51
N HIS A 177 -3.66 0.09 9.23
CA HIS A 177 -5.07 -0.27 9.06
C HIS A 177 -6.03 0.63 9.83
N GLY A 178 -5.58 1.17 10.95
CA GLY A 178 -6.27 2.24 11.65
C GLY A 178 -7.14 1.82 12.83
N GLY A 179 -6.99 0.63 13.42
CA GLY A 179 -7.60 0.36 14.73
C GLY A 179 -6.95 1.16 15.87
N TRP A 180 -5.69 1.59 15.69
CA TRP A 180 -5.05 2.64 16.53
C TRP A 180 -5.16 4.04 15.91
N PHE A 181 -5.80 4.19 14.75
CA PHE A 181 -6.10 5.51 14.20
C PHE A 181 -7.35 6.08 14.87
N ASN A 182 -7.20 7.30 15.37
CA ASN A 182 -8.31 8.21 15.65
C ASN A 182 -9.16 8.42 14.37
N GLU A 183 -10.50 8.48 14.47
CA GLU A 183 -11.45 8.64 13.36
C GLU A 183 -11.04 9.76 12.37
N HIS A 184 -10.47 10.84 12.88
CA HIS A 184 -9.95 11.94 12.06
C HIS A 184 -8.90 11.50 11.01
N ARG A 185 -8.08 10.50 11.32
CA ARG A 185 -7.08 9.99 10.37
C ARG A 185 -7.67 8.98 9.38
N ARG A 186 -8.79 8.34 9.69
CA ARG A 186 -9.56 7.55 8.71
C ARG A 186 -10.07 8.46 7.59
N ILE A 187 -10.59 9.64 7.95
CA ILE A 187 -11.03 10.68 7.00
C ILE A 187 -9.86 11.11 6.10
N GLU A 188 -8.70 11.44 6.68
CA GLU A 188 -7.49 11.76 5.90
C GLU A 188 -7.08 10.62 4.97
N SER A 189 -7.10 9.38 5.45
CA SER A 189 -6.76 8.20 4.65
C SER A 189 -7.69 8.02 3.46
N VAL A 190 -9.01 8.15 3.64
CA VAL A 190 -9.97 7.99 2.54
C VAL A 190 -9.71 9.03 1.45
N LYS A 191 -9.54 10.30 1.84
CA LYS A 191 -9.29 11.40 0.89
C LYS A 191 -7.95 11.27 0.19
N ALA A 192 -6.87 10.98 0.94
CA ALA A 192 -5.54 10.87 0.35
C ALA A 192 -5.43 9.73 -0.67
N HIS A 193 -6.06 8.58 -0.39
CA HIS A 193 -6.07 7.44 -1.31
C HIS A 193 -6.89 7.69 -2.59
N ALA A 194 -7.66 8.78 -2.70
CA ALA A 194 -8.28 9.15 -3.98
C ALA A 194 -7.23 9.34 -5.09
N ALA A 195 -6.00 9.76 -4.75
CA ALA A 195 -4.88 9.84 -5.68
C ALA A 195 -4.48 8.48 -6.27
N LEU A 196 -4.79 7.38 -5.59
CA LEU A 196 -4.47 6.00 -5.99
C LEU A 196 -5.71 5.24 -6.48
N GLY A 197 -6.75 5.95 -6.92
CA GLY A 197 -7.99 5.33 -7.41
C GLY A 197 -8.95 4.90 -6.29
N GLY A 198 -8.67 5.28 -5.05
CA GLY A 198 -9.51 5.05 -3.87
C GLY A 198 -9.09 3.85 -3.03
N ARG A 199 -9.53 3.84 -1.76
CA ARG A 199 -9.35 2.74 -0.79
C ARG A 199 -10.70 2.33 -0.24
N LEU A 200 -11.14 1.11 -0.52
CA LEU A 200 -12.20 0.47 0.27
C LEU A 200 -11.67 0.17 1.68
N VAL A 201 -12.04 1.03 2.62
CA VAL A 201 -11.71 0.87 4.05
C VAL A 201 -12.19 -0.49 4.60
N HIS A 202 -13.23 -1.08 4.01
CA HIS A 202 -13.83 -2.34 4.47
C HIS A 202 -13.07 -3.64 4.11
N GLY A 203 -12.06 -3.58 3.23
CA GLY A 203 -11.15 -4.70 2.93
C GLY A 203 -9.81 -4.65 3.67
N CYS A 204 -9.56 -3.55 4.38
CA CYS A 204 -8.32 -3.23 5.07
C CYS A 204 -8.46 -3.45 6.59
N GLN A 205 -8.50 -4.70 7.05
CA GLN A 205 -8.42 -5.00 8.48
C GLN A 205 -7.05 -5.59 8.83
N SER A 206 -6.38 -5.03 9.82
CA SER A 206 -5.26 -5.74 10.44
C SER A 206 -5.86 -6.93 11.17
N VAL A 207 -5.41 -8.12 10.81
CA VAL A 207 -5.86 -9.38 11.38
C VAL A 207 -4.64 -10.29 11.53
N PRO A 208 -4.52 -11.06 12.63
CA PRO A 208 -3.32 -11.84 12.88
C PRO A 208 -2.92 -12.82 11.77
N ASP A 209 -3.88 -13.25 10.93
CA ASP A 209 -3.65 -14.18 9.83
C ASP A 209 -3.35 -13.49 8.48
N GLN A 210 -3.20 -12.16 8.47
CA GLN A 210 -2.87 -11.34 7.29
C GLN A 210 -3.90 -11.48 6.14
N THR A 211 -5.18 -11.67 6.47
CA THR A 211 -6.29 -11.71 5.50
C THR A 211 -6.91 -10.37 5.14
N GLY A 212 -6.56 -9.29 5.85
CA GLY A 212 -6.90 -7.93 5.43
C GLY A 212 -5.67 -7.20 4.90
N GLY A 213 -5.86 -6.09 4.19
CA GLY A 213 -4.70 -5.42 3.59
C GLY A 213 -4.94 -4.53 2.38
N VAL A 214 -6.10 -4.64 1.71
CA VAL A 214 -6.18 -4.17 0.33
C VAL A 214 -6.74 -2.76 0.18
N VAL A 215 -6.05 -1.95 -0.62
CA VAL A 215 -6.63 -0.77 -1.28
C VAL A 215 -7.46 -1.26 -2.47
N ALA A 216 -8.70 -1.68 -2.22
CA ALA A 216 -9.59 -2.16 -3.28
C ALA A 216 -10.43 -1.00 -3.85
N PRO A 217 -10.75 -1.02 -5.16
CA PRO A 217 -11.57 0.02 -5.79
C PRO A 217 -13.00 -0.03 -5.27
N TYR A 218 -13.64 1.14 -5.12
CA TYR A 218 -15.05 1.23 -4.71
C TYR A 218 -15.96 0.34 -5.59
N GLY A 219 -16.72 -0.53 -4.95
CA GLY A 219 -17.61 -1.49 -5.62
C GLY A 219 -17.02 -2.86 -5.91
N ALA A 220 -15.74 -3.11 -5.59
CA ALA A 220 -15.14 -4.43 -5.73
C ALA A 220 -15.86 -5.51 -4.91
N SER A 221 -15.96 -6.73 -5.45
CA SER A 221 -16.55 -7.87 -4.74
C SER A 221 -15.66 -8.34 -3.60
N MET A 222 -16.04 -8.04 -2.36
CA MET A 222 -15.28 -8.43 -1.16
C MET A 222 -15.39 -9.92 -0.83
N ALA A 223 -16.45 -10.59 -1.27
CA ALA A 223 -16.57 -12.04 -1.10
C ALA A 223 -15.56 -12.77 -2.00
N ASP A 224 -15.58 -12.45 -3.30
CA ASP A 224 -14.69 -13.08 -4.28
C ASP A 224 -13.21 -12.76 -4.00
N PHE A 225 -12.92 -11.52 -3.58
CA PHE A 225 -11.60 -11.13 -3.09
C PHE A 225 -11.11 -12.01 -1.93
N ARG A 226 -11.96 -12.26 -0.93
CA ARG A 226 -11.59 -13.08 0.23
C ARG A 226 -11.35 -14.53 -0.17
N ASP A 227 -12.16 -15.07 -1.08
CA ASP A 227 -12.01 -16.42 -1.58
C ASP A 227 -10.72 -16.59 -2.39
N ASP A 228 -10.40 -15.65 -3.28
CA ASP A 228 -9.13 -15.67 -4.04
C ASP A 228 -7.92 -15.51 -3.11
N LEU A 229 -7.96 -14.58 -2.15
CA LEU A 229 -6.88 -14.43 -1.17
C LEU A 229 -6.68 -15.71 -0.34
N ALA A 230 -7.76 -16.33 0.13
CA ALA A 230 -7.70 -17.54 0.94
C ALA A 230 -7.03 -18.71 0.22
N ALA A 231 -7.15 -18.79 -1.11
CA ALA A 231 -6.56 -19.85 -1.92
C ALA A 231 -5.02 -19.81 -1.94
N PHE A 232 -4.40 -18.63 -1.83
CA PHE A 232 -2.95 -18.47 -2.03
C PHE A 232 -2.18 -17.89 -0.84
N LYS A 233 -2.84 -17.19 0.10
CA LYS A 233 -2.18 -16.40 1.16
C LYS A 233 -1.10 -17.18 1.92
N ALA A 234 -1.38 -18.43 2.31
CA ALA A 234 -0.47 -19.19 3.15
C ALA A 234 0.84 -19.52 2.43
N GLY A 235 0.75 -19.88 1.14
CA GLY A 235 1.92 -20.15 0.30
C GLY A 235 2.75 -18.90 0.06
N TRP A 236 2.12 -17.76 -0.21
CA TRP A 236 2.82 -16.50 -0.45
C TRP A 236 3.47 -15.92 0.80
N ILE A 237 2.82 -15.96 1.96
CA ILE A 237 3.42 -15.53 3.24
C ILE A 237 4.67 -16.35 3.54
N GLU A 238 4.59 -17.68 3.37
CA GLU A 238 5.76 -18.55 3.57
C GLU A 238 6.88 -18.21 2.60
N GLN A 239 6.56 -18.01 1.31
CA GLN A 239 7.52 -17.60 0.29
C GLN A 239 8.25 -16.30 0.67
N VAL A 240 7.53 -15.26 1.12
CA VAL A 240 8.17 -14.02 1.63
C VAL A 240 9.15 -14.34 2.75
N ARG A 241 8.71 -15.11 3.75
CA ARG A 241 9.51 -15.41 4.95
C ARG A 241 10.77 -16.22 4.65
N THR A 242 10.81 -16.98 3.55
CA THR A 242 12.04 -17.70 3.15
C THR A 242 13.24 -16.77 2.89
N HIS A 243 12.99 -15.48 2.61
CA HIS A 243 14.02 -14.47 2.40
C HIS A 243 14.53 -13.85 3.70
N ARG A 244 13.95 -14.20 4.86
CA ARG A 244 14.41 -13.72 6.15
C ARG A 244 15.82 -14.25 6.39
N VAL A 245 16.77 -13.32 6.53
CA VAL A 245 18.12 -13.68 6.92
C VAL A 245 18.07 -14.04 8.40
N ASN A 246 18.21 -15.31 8.75
CA ASN A 246 18.38 -15.68 10.15
C ASN A 246 19.68 -15.02 10.65
N PRO A 247 19.64 -14.14 11.67
CA PRO A 247 20.86 -13.79 12.39
C PRO A 247 21.40 -15.11 12.94
N ALA A 248 22.64 -15.44 12.55
CA ALA A 248 23.25 -16.76 12.64
C ALA A 248 22.89 -17.59 13.89
N ALA A 249 22.65 -18.89 13.66
CA ALA A 249 22.85 -19.94 14.65
C ALA A 249 24.31 -20.00 15.12
#